data_AF-A0A081AS10-F1
#
_entry.id   AF-A0A081AS10-F1
#
_cell.length_a   1.000
_cell.length_b   1.000
_cell.length_c   1.000
_cell.angle_alpha   90.00
_cell.angle_beta   90.00
_cell.angle_gamma   90.00
#
_symmetry.space_group_name_H-M   'P 1'
#
loop_
_entity.id
_entity.type
_entity.pdbx_description
1 polymer ?
#
loop_
_entity_poly.entity_id
_entity_poly.type
_entity_poly.pdbx_seq_one_letter_code
_entity_poly.pdbx_strand_id
1 'polypeptide(L)'
;TGEVNQNTSFWKEVAKEFQTNTTDYNGLFTFNDPRYIGIDPSVIVQDDAPRLNNMWKEVNTKYIKAFSKFDVSSQNSNDFYEFCNGSLVAAYVKVCIKQKPALESYVKGGAALSNLK
;
A
#
# COMPACT_ATOMS: atom_id res chain seq x y z
N THR A 1 -16.59 -22.03 6.66
CA THR A 1 -15.17 -22.38 6.89
C THR A 1 -14.22 -21.99 5.74
N GLY A 2 -14.64 -21.23 4.71
CA GLY A 2 -13.82 -20.93 3.52
C GLY A 2 -12.92 -19.67 3.55
N GLU A 3 -13.32 -18.61 4.24
CA GLU A 3 -12.61 -17.30 4.16
C GLU A 3 -11.23 -17.28 4.82
N VAL A 4 -11.06 -17.99 5.95
CA VAL A 4 -9.79 -18.06 6.68
C VAL A 4 -8.70 -18.76 5.86
N ASN A 5 -9.09 -19.75 5.04
CA ASN A 5 -8.19 -20.48 4.15
C ASN A 5 -7.71 -19.61 2.97
N GLN A 6 -8.63 -18.87 2.34
CA GLN A 6 -8.31 -18.02 1.18
C GLN A 6 -7.38 -16.85 1.55
N ASN A 7 -7.62 -16.19 2.68
CA ASN A 7 -6.73 -15.12 3.17
C ASN A 7 -5.32 -15.67 3.44
N THR A 8 -5.22 -16.84 4.07
CA THR A 8 -3.93 -17.49 4.34
C THR A 8 -3.18 -17.88 3.06
N SER A 9 -3.87 -18.36 2.04
CA SER A 9 -3.27 -18.73 0.75
C SER A 9 -2.77 -17.51 -0.02
N PHE A 10 -3.57 -16.43 -0.06
CA PHE A 10 -3.15 -15.16 -0.67
C PHE A 10 -1.86 -14.61 -0.04
N TRP A 11 -1.79 -14.51 1.29
CA TRP A 11 -0.59 -13.97 1.93
C TRP A 11 0.65 -14.83 1.76
N LYS A 12 0.49 -16.16 1.56
CA LYS A 12 1.60 -17.04 1.18
C LYS A 12 2.12 -16.72 -0.22
N GLU A 13 1.23 -16.46 -1.17
CA GLU A 13 1.60 -16.02 -2.53
C GLU A 13 2.28 -14.65 -2.48
N VAL A 14 1.71 -13.70 -1.74
CA VAL A 14 2.34 -12.38 -1.52
C VAL A 14 3.74 -12.53 -0.92
N ALA A 15 3.91 -13.36 0.11
CA ALA A 15 5.23 -13.58 0.72
C ALA A 15 6.24 -14.19 -0.26
N LYS A 16 5.80 -15.04 -1.18
CA LYS A 16 6.65 -15.60 -2.23
C LYS A 16 7.05 -14.55 -3.27
N GLU A 17 6.10 -13.75 -3.75
CA GLU A 17 6.36 -12.68 -4.71
C GLU A 17 7.23 -11.58 -4.11
N PHE A 18 7.00 -11.23 -2.83
CA PHE A 18 7.74 -10.18 -2.13
C PHE A 18 9.23 -10.48 -2.01
N GLN A 19 9.66 -11.75 -2.13
CA GLN A 19 11.08 -12.13 -2.09
C GLN A 19 11.85 -11.71 -3.35
N THR A 20 11.16 -11.39 -4.43
CA THR A 20 11.78 -11.04 -5.71
C THR A 20 11.66 -9.54 -5.94
N ASN A 21 12.80 -8.90 -6.18
CA ASN A 21 12.80 -7.51 -6.60
C ASN A 21 12.10 -7.38 -7.98
N THR A 22 11.09 -6.52 -8.06
CA THR A 22 10.41 -6.21 -9.33
C THR A 22 10.74 -4.78 -9.74
N THR A 23 11.15 -4.58 -10.99
CA THR A 23 11.51 -3.25 -11.50
C THR A 23 10.30 -2.31 -11.60
N ASP A 24 9.09 -2.86 -11.62
CA ASP A 24 7.80 -2.16 -11.67
C ASP A 24 7.67 -1.04 -10.64
N TYR A 25 8.20 -1.24 -9.42
CA TYR A 25 8.05 -0.32 -8.31
C TYR A 25 9.34 0.40 -7.92
N ASN A 26 10.51 -0.07 -8.40
CA ASN A 26 11.80 0.58 -8.13
C ASN A 26 11.84 2.00 -8.70
N GLY A 27 11.15 2.24 -9.82
CA GLY A 27 10.99 3.56 -10.42
C GLY A 27 9.98 4.47 -9.71
N LEU A 28 9.14 3.98 -8.79
CA LEU A 28 8.15 4.85 -8.12
C LEU A 28 8.75 5.75 -7.05
N PHE A 29 9.99 5.48 -6.65
CA PHE A 29 10.76 6.36 -5.77
C PHE A 29 11.60 7.37 -6.57
N THR A 30 11.55 7.35 -7.90
CA THR A 30 12.13 8.42 -8.74
C THR A 30 11.21 9.64 -8.84
N PHE A 31 10.10 9.67 -8.10
CA PHE A 31 9.43 10.93 -7.80
C PHE A 31 10.41 11.76 -6.98
N ASN A 32 10.82 12.92 -7.50
CA ASN A 32 11.65 13.94 -6.84
C ASN A 32 10.96 14.55 -5.60
N ASP A 33 10.41 13.71 -4.74
CA ASP A 33 9.85 14.06 -3.47
C ASP A 33 10.95 13.88 -2.41
N PRO A 34 11.46 14.99 -1.84
CA PRO A 34 12.56 14.94 -0.88
C PRO A 34 12.29 14.03 0.32
N ARG A 35 11.02 13.72 0.59
CA ARG A 35 10.60 12.86 1.71
C ARG A 35 11.05 11.39 1.55
N TYR A 36 11.37 10.95 0.33
CA TYR A 36 11.84 9.60 0.06
C TYR A 36 13.35 9.49 -0.21
N ILE A 37 14.11 10.59 -0.06
CA ILE A 37 15.56 10.56 -0.23
C ILE A 37 16.18 9.52 0.70
N GLY A 38 17.04 8.67 0.14
CA GLY A 38 17.75 7.63 0.88
C GLY A 38 16.99 6.31 1.05
N ILE A 39 15.77 6.19 0.52
CA ILE A 39 15.04 4.92 0.47
C ILE A 39 15.39 4.18 -0.83
N ASP A 40 15.96 2.98 -0.70
CA ASP A 40 16.24 2.07 -1.82
C ASP A 40 15.20 0.93 -1.87
N PRO A 41 14.26 0.95 -2.83
CA PRO A 41 13.20 -0.05 -2.94
C PRO A 41 13.69 -1.40 -3.46
N SER A 42 14.90 -1.44 -4.04
CA SER A 42 15.50 -2.68 -4.51
C SER A 42 15.98 -3.57 -3.36
N VAL A 43 16.11 -2.99 -2.16
CA VAL A 43 16.44 -3.72 -0.93
C VAL A 43 15.19 -4.34 -0.35
N ILE A 44 14.98 -5.62 -0.69
CA ILE A 44 13.87 -6.41 -0.19
C ILE A 44 14.18 -6.94 1.22
N VAL A 45 13.37 -6.53 2.20
CA VAL A 45 13.40 -7.09 3.56
C VAL A 45 12.44 -8.27 3.61
N GLN A 46 12.96 -9.49 3.57
CA GLN A 46 12.12 -10.69 3.55
C GLN A 46 11.32 -10.85 4.85
N ASP A 47 10.05 -11.20 4.71
CA ASP A 47 9.12 -11.40 5.83
C ASP A 47 8.14 -12.54 5.57
N ASP A 48 7.57 -13.08 6.64
CA ASP A 48 6.56 -14.12 6.56
C ASP A 48 5.16 -13.57 6.25
N ALA A 49 4.29 -14.45 5.76
CA ALA A 49 2.92 -14.11 5.39
C ALA A 49 2.12 -13.45 6.53
N PRO A 50 2.19 -13.91 7.80
CA PRO A 50 1.55 -13.22 8.92
C PRO A 50 2.06 -11.79 9.14
N ARG A 51 3.37 -11.56 9.07
CA ARG A 51 3.95 -10.22 9.28
C ARG A 51 3.57 -9.28 8.14
N LEU A 52 3.63 -9.72 6.89
CA LEU A 52 3.21 -8.93 5.74
C LEU A 52 1.72 -8.54 5.80
N ASN A 53 0.85 -9.45 6.24
CA ASN A 53 -0.56 -9.16 6.46
C ASN A 53 -0.76 -8.07 7.52
N ASN A 54 -0.06 -8.16 8.64
CA ASN A 54 -0.14 -7.16 9.71
C ASN A 54 0.37 -5.80 9.24
N MET A 55 1.52 -5.76 8.55
CA MET A 55 2.06 -4.54 7.95
C MET A 55 1.05 -3.91 6.98
N TRP A 56 0.43 -4.71 6.13
CA TRP A 56 -0.61 -4.22 5.22
C TRP A 56 -1.81 -3.65 5.96
N LYS A 57 -2.35 -4.33 6.97
CA LYS A 57 -3.48 -3.81 7.78
C LYS A 57 -3.17 -2.45 8.39
N GLU A 58 -1.96 -2.29 8.93
CA GLU A 58 -1.52 -1.02 9.50
C GLU A 58 -1.41 0.09 8.46
N VAL A 59 -0.73 -0.18 7.34
CA VAL A 59 -0.54 0.77 6.23
C VAL A 59 -1.88 1.14 5.62
N ASN A 60 -2.73 0.16 5.34
CA ASN A 60 -4.05 0.34 4.77
C ASN A 60 -4.94 1.18 5.70
N THR A 61 -4.95 0.89 7.00
CA THR A 61 -5.70 1.70 7.98
C THR A 61 -5.27 3.16 7.97
N LYS A 62 -3.96 3.43 7.92
CA LYS A 62 -3.42 4.80 7.83
C LYS A 62 -3.84 5.47 6.52
N TYR A 63 -3.74 4.76 5.40
CA TYR A 63 -4.16 5.23 4.08
C TYR A 63 -5.64 5.59 4.04
N ILE A 64 -6.54 4.70 4.50
CA ILE A 64 -7.99 4.94 4.49
C ILE A 64 -8.35 6.18 5.32
N LYS A 65 -7.76 6.32 6.51
CA LYS A 65 -7.97 7.52 7.35
C LYS A 65 -7.51 8.80 6.65
N ALA A 66 -6.36 8.77 5.98
CA ALA A 66 -5.86 9.90 5.20
C ALA A 66 -6.77 10.20 4.01
N PHE A 67 -7.20 9.16 3.29
CA PHE A 67 -8.08 9.28 2.13
C PHE A 67 -9.45 9.85 2.48
N SER A 68 -10.10 9.39 3.54
CA SER A 68 -11.39 9.95 3.97
C SER A 68 -11.28 11.45 4.31
N LYS A 69 -10.17 11.89 4.90
CA LYS A 69 -9.95 13.31 5.18
C LYS A 69 -9.67 14.09 3.90
N PHE A 70 -8.83 13.57 3.03
CA PHE A 70 -8.50 14.20 1.74
C PHE A 70 -9.74 14.35 0.86
N ASP A 71 -10.58 13.32 0.76
CA ASP A 71 -11.81 13.32 -0.04
C ASP A 71 -12.77 14.44 0.41
N VAL A 72 -12.95 14.60 1.73
CA VAL A 72 -13.79 15.64 2.34
C VAL A 72 -13.18 17.05 2.22
N SER A 73 -11.86 17.17 2.25
CA SER A 73 -11.14 18.46 2.34
C SER A 73 -10.47 18.93 1.05
N SER A 74 -10.58 18.15 -0.04
CA SER A 74 -9.97 18.37 -1.36
C SER A 74 -10.28 19.72 -2.03
N GLN A 75 -11.05 20.59 -1.36
CA GLN A 75 -11.29 21.98 -1.72
C GLN A 75 -10.18 22.94 -1.25
N ASN A 76 -9.33 22.55 -0.29
CA ASN A 76 -8.38 23.47 0.39
C ASN A 76 -6.90 23.03 0.40
N SER A 77 -6.56 21.78 0.06
CA SER A 77 -5.17 21.33 -0.08
C SER A 77 -5.03 20.26 -1.17
N ASN A 78 -3.95 20.35 -1.93
CA ASN A 78 -3.63 19.44 -3.04
C ASN A 78 -2.62 18.33 -2.65
N ASP A 79 -1.95 18.41 -1.50
CA ASP A 79 -0.98 17.39 -1.08
C ASP A 79 -1.61 16.37 -0.12
N PHE A 80 -1.78 15.14 -0.61
CA PHE A 80 -2.30 14.01 0.15
C PHE A 80 -1.49 13.71 1.44
N TYR A 81 -0.18 14.01 1.45
CA TYR A 81 0.67 13.75 2.60
C TYR A 81 0.24 14.50 3.86
N GLU A 82 -0.35 15.69 3.71
CA GLU A 82 -0.86 16.48 4.85
C GLU A 82 -1.93 15.71 5.66
N PHE A 83 -2.64 14.79 5.00
CA PHE A 83 -3.66 13.95 5.61
C PHE A 83 -3.10 12.63 6.17
N CYS A 84 -1.84 12.30 5.84
CA CYS A 84 -1.18 11.06 6.24
C CYS A 84 -0.64 11.07 7.68
N ASN A 85 -0.75 12.18 8.42
CA ASN A 85 -0.26 12.31 9.80
C ASN A 85 1.22 11.87 9.92
N GLY A 86 2.05 12.33 8.99
CA GLY A 86 3.48 12.00 8.92
C GLY A 86 3.82 10.63 8.30
N SER A 87 2.83 9.79 7.98
CA SER A 87 3.06 8.45 7.46
C SER A 87 3.46 8.45 5.98
N LEU A 88 4.77 8.38 5.71
CA LEU A 88 5.32 8.25 4.35
C LEU A 88 4.79 7.02 3.63
N VAL A 89 4.65 5.89 4.33
CA VAL A 89 4.14 4.65 3.72
C VAL A 89 2.68 4.80 3.27
N ALA A 90 1.87 5.58 3.98
CA ALA A 90 0.48 5.84 3.56
C ALA A 90 0.43 6.75 2.32
N ALA A 91 1.28 7.78 2.26
CA ALA A 91 1.42 8.61 1.07
C ALA A 91 1.93 7.79 -0.13
N TYR A 92 2.85 6.85 0.12
CA TYR A 92 3.39 5.97 -0.90
C TYR A 92 2.31 5.07 -1.52
N VAL A 93 1.35 4.56 -0.73
CA VAL A 93 0.20 3.81 -1.29
C VAL A 93 -0.57 4.65 -2.32
N LYS A 94 -0.73 5.97 -2.11
CA LYS A 94 -1.38 6.85 -3.10
C LYS A 94 -0.57 6.94 -4.39
N VAL A 95 0.76 6.95 -4.32
CA VAL A 95 1.66 6.93 -5.48
C VAL A 95 1.52 5.60 -6.24
N CYS A 96 1.53 4.47 -5.53
CA CYS A 96 1.30 3.16 -6.13
C CYS A 96 -0.04 3.06 -6.86
N ILE A 97 -1.12 3.59 -6.27
CA ILE A 97 -2.44 3.62 -6.91
C ILE A 97 -2.44 4.51 -8.15
N LYS A 98 -1.72 5.64 -8.17
CA LYS A 98 -1.57 6.45 -9.39
C LYS A 98 -0.92 5.66 -10.53
N GLN A 99 0.03 4.79 -10.22
CA GLN A 99 0.67 3.90 -11.21
C GLN A 99 -0.23 2.73 -11.62
N LYS A 100 -1.01 2.16 -10.69
CA LYS A 100 -1.92 1.04 -10.93
C LYS A 100 -3.35 1.36 -10.42
N PRO A 101 -4.11 2.22 -11.13
CA PRO A 101 -5.43 2.67 -10.68
C PRO A 101 -6.45 1.54 -10.48
N ALA A 102 -6.29 0.44 -11.22
CA ALA A 102 -7.13 -0.75 -11.10
C ALA A 102 -7.14 -1.35 -9.67
N LEU A 103 -6.12 -1.08 -8.86
CA LEU A 103 -6.02 -1.57 -7.48
C LEU A 103 -6.75 -0.67 -6.47
N GLU A 104 -7.26 0.49 -6.87
CA GLU A 104 -7.85 1.46 -5.92
C GLU A 104 -9.03 0.88 -5.15
N SER A 105 -9.91 0.12 -5.81
CA SER A 105 -11.06 -0.54 -5.19
C SER A 105 -10.61 -1.58 -4.15
N TYR A 106 -9.55 -2.33 -4.44
CA TYR A 106 -8.95 -3.29 -3.50
C TYR A 106 -8.37 -2.58 -2.28
N VAL A 107 -7.60 -1.50 -2.48
CA VAL A 107 -7.03 -0.76 -1.35
C VAL A 107 -8.14 -0.11 -0.51
N LYS A 108 -9.19 0.44 -1.13
CA LYS A 108 -10.33 1.04 -0.42
C LYS A 108 -11.23 0.03 0.29
N GLY A 109 -11.34 -1.19 -0.23
CA GLY A 109 -12.20 -2.25 0.32
C GLY A 109 -11.72 -2.82 1.66
N GLY A 110 -10.51 -2.45 2.11
CA GLY A 110 -9.89 -3.09 3.28
C GLY A 110 -9.59 -4.57 2.99
N ALA A 111 -9.03 -5.29 3.96
CA ALA A 111 -8.56 -6.68 3.85
C ALA A 111 -9.63 -7.75 3.50
N ALA A 112 -10.78 -7.38 2.92
CA ALA A 112 -11.73 -8.31 2.33
C ALA A 112 -11.33 -8.64 0.89
N LEU A 113 -10.58 -9.74 0.73
CA LEU A 113 -10.23 -10.35 -0.56
C LEU A 113 -11.44 -10.96 -1.32
N SER A 114 -12.68 -10.63 -0.95
CA SER A 114 -13.88 -11.26 -1.51
C SER A 114 -14.19 -10.92 -2.98
N ASN A 115 -13.42 -10.01 -3.60
CA ASN A 115 -13.75 -9.43 -4.90
C ASN A 115 -12.71 -9.66 -6.01
N LEU A 116 -11.72 -10.54 -5.82
CA LEU A 116 -10.89 -11.03 -6.93
C LEU A 116 -11.51 -12.32 -7.47
N LYS A 117 -12.39 -12.19 -8.46
CA LYS A 117 -12.84 -13.27 -9.34
C LYS A 117 -12.24 -13.09 -10.72
#